data_AF-A0AA36AF30-F1
#
_entry.id   AF-A0AA36AF30-F1
#
_cell.length_a   1.000
_cell.length_b   1.000
_cell.length_c   1.000
_cell.angle_alpha   90.00
_cell.angle_beta   90.00
_cell.angle_gamma   90.00
#
_symmetry.space_group_name_H-M   'P 1'
#
loop_
_entity.id
_entity.type
_entity.pdbx_description
1 polymer ?
#
loop_
_entity_poly.entity_id
_entity_poly.type
_entity_poly.pdbx_seq_one_letter_code
_entity_poly.pdbx_strand_id
1 'polypeptide(L)'
;MKSLRDVAKYFEVSFMTLQIYCKKLRTERKIASVGYASLRAVFTKKQEDLVVTYFLKAAKSYYGLTPGIRNLAYNYAKVNEIKCPDSWSANECAGVDWFSKFMKRIPTSPSEPQKPQV
;
A
#
# COMPACT_ATOMS: atom_id res chain seq x y z
N MET A 1 19.73 -5.35 35.19
CA MET A 1 18.91 -5.29 33.95
C MET A 1 18.54 -3.85 33.68
N LYS A 2 18.73 -3.32 32.47
CA LYS A 2 18.23 -1.97 32.12
C LYS A 2 16.71 -2.02 31.97
N SER A 3 15.99 -1.01 32.46
CA SER A 3 14.54 -0.96 32.26
C SER A 3 14.21 -0.62 30.81
N LEU A 4 13.02 -0.99 30.33
CA LEU A 4 12.59 -0.67 28.97
C LEU A 4 12.55 0.84 28.70
N ARG A 5 12.34 1.65 29.76
CA ARG A 5 12.35 3.12 29.71
C ARG A 5 13.76 3.67 29.53
N ASP A 6 14.76 3.08 30.19
CA ASP A 6 16.16 3.47 30.04
C ASP A 6 16.68 3.13 28.65
N VAL A 7 16.28 1.96 28.12
CA VAL A 7 16.60 1.55 26.75
C VAL A 7 15.94 2.49 25.74
N ALA A 8 14.67 2.82 25.90
CA ALA A 8 13.98 3.79 25.04
C ALA A 8 14.68 5.15 25.01
N LYS A 9 15.10 5.66 26.19
CA LYS A 9 15.83 6.92 26.32
C LYS A 9 17.20 6.86 25.64
N TYR A 10 17.94 5.76 25.81
CA TYR A 10 19.26 5.56 25.21
C TYR A 10 19.22 5.55 23.68
N PHE A 11 18.19 4.94 23.10
CA PHE A 11 17.99 4.89 21.64
C PHE A 11 17.18 6.08 21.09
N GLU A 12 16.83 7.06 21.93
CA GLU A 12 16.02 8.23 21.55
C GLU A 12 14.68 7.88 20.87
N VAL A 13 14.10 6.74 21.24
CA VAL A 13 12.79 6.28 20.74
C VAL A 13 11.74 6.48 21.83
N SER A 14 10.52 6.86 21.46
CA SER A 14 9.40 6.90 22.40
C SER A 14 9.21 5.54 23.09
N PHE A 15 9.03 5.58 24.41
CA PHE A 15 8.76 4.40 25.23
C PHE A 15 7.58 3.58 24.67
N MET A 16 6.53 4.26 24.20
CA MET A 16 5.35 3.60 23.65
C MET A 16 5.69 2.82 22.38
N THR A 17 6.47 3.41 21.47
CA THR A 17 6.93 2.76 20.25
C THR A 17 7.73 1.50 20.58
N LEU A 18 8.75 1.62 21.44
CA LEU A 18 9.58 0.49 21.83
C LEU A 18 8.75 -0.63 22.50
N GLN A 19 7.82 -0.26 23.38
CA GLN A 19 6.92 -1.21 24.04
C GLN A 19 6.04 -1.99 23.05
N ILE A 20 5.47 -1.32 22.04
CA ILE A 20 4.65 -2.00 21.03
C ILE A 20 5.52 -2.96 20.21
N TYR A 21 6.73 -2.55 19.81
CA TYR A 21 7.68 -3.42 19.09
C TYR A 21 8.04 -4.66 19.92
N CYS A 22 8.41 -4.50 21.19
CA CYS A 22 8.74 -5.65 22.05
C CYS A 22 7.54 -6.59 22.26
N LYS A 23 6.32 -6.06 22.41
CA LYS A 23 5.10 -6.85 22.54
C LYS A 23 4.81 -7.66 21.26
N LYS A 24 4.92 -7.02 20.09
CA LYS A 24 4.71 -7.67 18.79
C LYS A 24 5.78 -8.71 18.51
N LEU A 25 7.05 -8.41 18.78
CA LEU A 25 8.14 -9.37 18.62
C LEU A 25 7.94 -10.62 19.48
N ARG A 26 7.43 -10.47 20.71
CA ARG A 26 7.13 -11.60 21.60
C ARG A 26 5.97 -12.46 21.11
N THR A 27 4.99 -11.86 20.44
CA THR A 27 3.77 -12.55 19.97
C THR A 27 3.98 -13.19 18.59
N GLU A 28 4.52 -12.42 17.64
CA GLU A 28 4.61 -12.78 16.23
C GLU A 28 6.01 -13.32 15.84
N ARG A 29 7.00 -13.29 16.75
CA ARG A 29 8.42 -13.64 16.53
C ARG A 29 9.07 -12.98 15.31
N LYS A 30 8.48 -11.87 14.84
CA LYS A 30 8.99 -11.05 13.72
C LYS A 30 8.95 -9.59 14.12
N ILE A 31 9.91 -8.81 13.61
CA ILE A 31 9.89 -7.35 13.71
C ILE A 31 8.83 -6.86 12.72
N ALA A 32 7.58 -6.82 13.15
CA ALA A 32 6.49 -6.29 12.34
C ALA A 32 6.65 -4.77 12.19
N SER A 33 6.22 -4.22 11.04
CA SER A 33 6.06 -2.79 10.89
C SER A 33 5.00 -2.30 11.89
N VAL A 34 5.37 -1.33 12.73
CA VAL A 34 4.48 -0.77 13.75
C VAL A 34 4.11 0.64 13.30
N GLY A 35 2.99 0.76 12.60
CA GLY A 35 2.49 2.03 12.08
C GLY A 35 1.18 1.87 11.31
N TYR A 36 0.64 3.00 10.86
CA TYR A 36 -0.66 3.06 10.15
C TYR A 36 -0.61 2.62 8.68
N ALA A 37 0.55 2.18 8.18
CA ALA A 37 0.78 1.98 6.75
C ALA A 37 -0.10 0.89 6.13
N SER A 38 -0.39 -0.20 6.86
CA SER A 38 -1.20 -1.32 6.32
C SER A 38 -2.69 -1.24 6.67
N LEU A 39 -3.08 -0.59 7.77
CA LEU A 39 -4.47 -0.55 8.24
C LEU A 39 -5.43 0.20 7.31
N ARG A 40 -4.90 1.02 6.40
CA ARG A 40 -5.68 1.81 5.43
C ARG A 40 -5.58 1.29 3.99
N ALA A 41 -4.96 0.13 3.78
CA ALA A 41 -4.92 -0.49 2.46
C ALA A 41 -6.27 -1.14 2.16
N VAL A 42 -6.96 -0.67 1.11
CA VAL A 42 -8.25 -1.23 0.67
C VAL A 42 -8.07 -2.62 0.07
N PHE A 43 -6.92 -2.87 -0.54
CA PHE A 43 -6.57 -4.16 -1.13
C PHE A 43 -5.40 -4.80 -0.39
N THR A 44 -5.42 -6.13 -0.33
CA THR A 44 -4.24 -6.91 0.03
C THR A 44 -3.19 -6.83 -1.08
N LYS A 45 -1.92 -7.08 -0.76
CA LYS A 45 -0.83 -7.08 -1.75
C LYS A 45 -1.14 -7.96 -2.96
N LYS A 46 -1.70 -9.16 -2.74
CA LYS A 46 -2.09 -10.09 -3.81
C LYS A 46 -3.18 -9.51 -4.73
N GLN A 47 -4.16 -8.80 -4.15
CA GLN A 47 -5.21 -8.14 -4.92
C GLN A 47 -4.66 -6.93 -5.68
N GLU A 48 -3.76 -6.16 -5.08
CA GLU A 48 -3.05 -5.08 -5.79
C GLU A 48 -2.28 -5.67 -6.99
N ASP A 49 -1.52 -6.74 -6.81
CA ASP A 49 -0.76 -7.40 -7.90
C ASP A 49 -1.68 -7.90 -9.04
N LEU A 50 -2.88 -8.41 -8.73
CA LEU A 50 -3.87 -8.83 -9.73
C LEU A 50 -4.43 -7.64 -10.50
N VAL A 51 -4.82 -6.56 -9.81
CA VAL A 51 -5.31 -5.33 -10.43
C VAL A 51 -4.23 -4.72 -11.31
N VAL A 52 -2.98 -4.71 -10.86
CA VAL A 52 -1.82 -4.24 -11.62
C VAL A 52 -1.58 -5.12 -12.83
N THR A 53 -1.60 -6.44 -12.70
CA THR A 53 -1.38 -7.36 -13.83
C THR A 53 -2.45 -7.18 -14.89
N TYR A 54 -3.71 -7.11 -14.47
CA TYR A 54 -4.84 -6.88 -15.37
C TYR A 54 -4.74 -5.50 -16.04
N PHE A 55 -4.39 -4.48 -15.25
CA PHE A 55 -4.17 -3.14 -15.77
C PHE A 55 -3.00 -3.09 -16.76
N LEU A 56 -1.83 -3.65 -16.45
CA LEU A 56 -0.66 -3.67 -17.34
C LEU A 56 -0.96 -4.42 -18.64
N LYS A 57 -1.74 -5.49 -18.57
CA LYS A 57 -2.22 -6.22 -19.75
C LYS A 57 -3.14 -5.37 -20.61
N ALA A 58 -4.03 -4.58 -20.00
CA ALA A 58 -4.90 -3.63 -20.71
C ALA A 58 -4.14 -2.36 -21.19
N ALA A 59 -3.14 -1.91 -20.44
CA ALA A 59 -2.37 -0.69 -20.68
C ALA A 59 -1.36 -0.84 -21.81
N LYS A 60 -0.86 -2.06 -22.07
CA LYS A 60 -0.09 -2.38 -23.29
C LYS A 60 -0.83 -1.99 -24.59
N SER A 61 -2.17 -1.87 -24.54
CA SER A 61 -2.99 -1.42 -25.67
C SER A 61 -3.41 0.05 -25.59
N TYR A 62 -3.25 0.74 -24.45
CA TYR A 62 -3.75 2.10 -24.24
C TYR A 62 -2.71 2.96 -23.51
N TYR A 63 -1.74 3.48 -24.27
CA TYR A 63 -0.90 4.61 -23.85
C TYR A 63 -1.78 5.85 -23.67
N GLY A 64 -2.38 6.06 -22.48
CA GLY A 64 -3.02 7.35 -22.18
C GLY A 64 -4.12 7.43 -21.11
N LEU A 65 -4.61 6.32 -20.53
CA LEU A 65 -5.76 6.38 -19.61
C LEU A 65 -5.41 6.08 -18.14
N THR A 66 -4.67 7.01 -17.52
CA THR A 66 -4.51 7.13 -16.05
C THR A 66 -5.84 7.19 -15.27
N PRO A 67 -6.96 7.75 -15.80
CA PRO A 67 -8.24 7.77 -15.09
C PRO A 67 -8.91 6.40 -14.92
N GLY A 68 -8.65 5.45 -15.82
CA GLY A 68 -9.33 4.16 -15.86
C GLY A 68 -9.02 3.25 -14.67
N ILE A 69 -7.82 3.37 -14.09
CA ILE A 69 -7.37 2.53 -12.96
C ILE A 69 -8.27 2.73 -11.74
N ARG A 70 -8.69 3.98 -11.49
CA ARG A 70 -9.51 4.31 -10.31
C ARG A 70 -10.92 3.75 -10.42
N ASN A 71 -11.50 3.77 -11.61
CA ASN A 71 -12.82 3.19 -11.87
C ASN A 71 -12.74 1.66 -11.85
N LEU A 72 -11.69 1.09 -12.45
CA LEU A 72 -11.43 -0.35 -12.41
C LEU A 72 -11.26 -0.86 -10.98
N ALA A 73 -10.51 -0.14 -10.15
CA ALA A 73 -10.31 -0.47 -8.75
C ALA A 73 -11.64 -0.45 -7.97
N TYR A 74 -12.48 0.56 -8.17
CA TYR A 74 -13.81 0.60 -7.55
C TYR A 74 -14.69 -0.57 -8.01
N ASN A 75 -14.75 -0.84 -9.31
CA ASN A 75 -15.51 -1.97 -9.85
C ASN A 75 -15.01 -3.31 -9.33
N TYR A 76 -13.69 -3.50 -9.27
CA TYR A 76 -13.09 -4.68 -8.69
C TYR A 76 -13.48 -4.84 -7.22
N ALA A 77 -13.43 -3.76 -6.44
CA ALA A 77 -13.84 -3.80 -5.04
C ALA A 77 -15.33 -4.11 -4.87
N LYS A 78 -16.20 -3.54 -5.71
CA LYS A 78 -17.64 -3.79 -5.71
C LYS A 78 -17.97 -5.25 -6.04
N VAL A 79 -17.33 -5.82 -7.07
CA VAL A 79 -17.53 -7.23 -7.48
C VAL A 79 -17.01 -8.21 -6.43
N ASN A 80 -15.93 -7.87 -5.73
CA ASN A 80 -15.34 -8.72 -4.69
C ASN A 80 -15.89 -8.40 -3.28
N GLU A 81 -16.93 -7.58 -3.17
CA GLU A 81 -17.56 -7.15 -1.90
C GLU A 81 -16.55 -6.62 -0.87
N ILE A 82 -15.50 -5.93 -1.34
CA ILE A 82 -14.43 -5.38 -0.53
C ILE A 82 -14.93 -4.07 0.10
N LYS A 83 -14.80 -3.95 1.42
CA LYS A 83 -15.13 -2.72 2.15
C LYS A 83 -14.27 -1.56 1.65
N CYS A 84 -14.92 -0.60 1.00
CA CYS A 84 -14.31 0.63 0.51
C CYS A 84 -14.66 1.81 1.41
N PRO A 85 -13.85 2.88 1.41
CA PRO A 85 -14.23 4.14 2.01
C PRO A 85 -15.50 4.72 1.37
N ASP A 86 -16.33 5.42 2.14
CA ASP A 86 -17.58 6.03 1.64
C ASP A 86 -17.35 7.00 0.48
N SER A 87 -16.18 7.64 0.45
CA SER A 87 -15.77 8.52 -0.64
C SER A 87 -15.63 7.80 -1.99
N TRP A 88 -15.42 6.48 -2.01
CA TRP A 88 -15.38 5.71 -3.24
C TRP A 88 -16.77 5.45 -3.78
N SER A 89 -17.71 5.08 -2.91
CA SER A 89 -19.11 4.84 -3.28
C SER A 89 -19.79 6.13 -3.72
N ALA A 90 -19.51 7.26 -3.06
CA ALA A 90 -20.09 8.55 -3.40
C ALA A 90 -19.66 9.07 -4.78
N ASN A 91 -18.41 8.80 -5.18
CA ASN A 91 -17.85 9.26 -6.47
C ASN A 91 -17.80 8.15 -7.53
N GLU A 92 -18.28 6.95 -7.20
CA GLU A 92 -18.15 5.72 -7.99
C GLU A 92 -16.74 5.46 -8.56
N CYS A 93 -15.72 5.91 -7.84
CA CYS A 93 -14.34 5.81 -8.27
C CYS A 93 -13.40 5.76 -7.06
N ALA A 94 -12.24 5.11 -7.22
CA ALA A 94 -11.24 5.12 -6.18
C ALA A 94 -10.66 6.53 -5.96
N GLY A 95 -10.49 6.92 -4.69
CA GLY A 95 -9.96 8.24 -4.33
C GLY A 95 -8.55 8.52 -4.86
N VAL A 96 -8.25 9.79 -5.12
CA VAL A 96 -6.94 10.26 -5.62
C VAL A 96 -5.82 9.86 -4.65
N ASP A 97 -6.03 10.02 -3.35
CA ASP A 97 -5.07 9.63 -2.32
C ASP A 97 -4.72 8.14 -2.34
N TRP A 98 -5.72 7.30 -2.62
CA TRP A 98 -5.49 5.87 -2.78
C TRP A 98 -4.66 5.61 -4.02
N PHE A 99 -4.99 6.24 -5.15
CA PHE A 99 -4.26 6.06 -6.41
C PHE A 99 -2.79 6.46 -6.29
N SER A 100 -2.49 7.62 -5.69
CA SER A 100 -1.11 8.06 -5.46
C SER A 100 -0.32 7.08 -4.59
N LYS A 101 -0.97 6.48 -3.58
CA LYS A 101 -0.33 5.46 -2.72
C LYS A 101 -0.18 4.12 -3.43
N PHE A 102 -1.17 3.73 -4.23
CA PHE A 102 -1.14 2.53 -5.05
C PHE A 102 0.00 2.58 -6.07
N MET A 103 0.16 3.69 -6.78
CA MET A 103 1.28 3.91 -7.70
C MET A 103 2.65 3.82 -7.02
N LYS A 104 2.79 4.31 -5.79
CA LYS A 104 4.03 4.16 -5.00
C LYS A 104 4.32 2.72 -4.58
N ARG A 105 3.29 1.86 -4.50
CA ARG A 105 3.43 0.44 -4.14
C ARG A 105 3.69 -0.46 -5.34
N ILE A 106 3.32 -0.01 -6.54
CA ILE A 106 3.64 -0.71 -7.78
C ILE A 106 5.17 -0.63 -8.00
N PRO A 107 5.89 -1.76 -7.99
CA PRO A 107 7.35 -1.77 -8.17
C PRO A 107 7.78 -1.32 -9.58
N THR A 108 6.84 -1.18 -10.51
CA THR A 108 7.01 -0.62 -11.85
C THR A 108 6.79 0.90 -11.86
N SER A 109 7.64 1.63 -11.15
CA SER A 109 7.99 2.96 -11.65
C SER A 109 8.65 2.73 -13.01
N PRO A 110 8.26 3.42 -14.11
CA PRO A 110 9.04 3.37 -15.34
C PRO A 110 10.37 4.08 -15.06
N SER A 111 11.33 3.33 -14.53
CA SER A 111 12.72 3.72 -14.57
C SER A 111 13.14 3.67 -16.04
N GLU A 112 13.11 4.84 -16.65
CA GLU A 112 14.00 5.29 -17.73
C GLU A 112 13.81 4.65 -19.12
N PRO A 113 13.78 5.45 -20.20
CA PRO A 113 13.76 4.92 -21.56
C PRO A 113 15.01 4.08 -21.81
N GLN A 114 14.82 2.82 -22.21
CA GLN A 114 15.89 2.02 -22.77
C GLN A 114 16.42 2.76 -24.01
N LYS A 115 17.64 3.29 -23.90
CA LYS A 115 18.37 3.83 -25.05
C LYS A 115 18.42 2.74 -26.13
N PRO A 116 18.11 3.06 -27.40
CA PRO A 116 18.36 2.14 -28.49
C PRO A 116 19.84 1.78 -28.49
N GLN A 117 20.15 0.49 -28.49
CA GLN A 117 21.47 0.02 -28.87
C GLN A 117 21.59 0.26 -30.38
N VAL A 118 22.49 1.17 -30.74
CA VAL A 118 23.06 1.31 -32.09
C VAL A 118 24.35 0.50 -32.11
#